data_AF-A0A5C6BIU1-F1
#
_entry.id   AF-A0A5C6BIU1-F1
#
_cell.length_a   1.000
_cell.length_b   1.000
_cell.length_c   1.000
_cell.angle_alpha   90.00
_cell.angle_beta   90.00
_cell.angle_gamma   90.00
#
_symmetry.space_group_name_H-M   'P 1'
#
loop_
_entity.id
_entity.type
_entity.pdbx_description
1 polymer ?
#
loop_
_entity_poly.entity_id
_entity_poly.type
_entity_poly.pdbx_seq_one_letter_code
_entity_poly.pdbx_strand_id
1 'polypeptide(L)'
;MSKKLELIREKKLHKLLPNSKKKKLEASGVYVADESTCYVVFDNFNKVGRVDLKLKSSKSNKLIHLLNVGTGFEDITYDPLSDRFYLIVEALEDKSHGGFRGLVSEYDGDFMFHRCSQLEPAFKKKNKGFEGVEHIRRGDAEYLVGLWEDTLGQDGNKGRGRLYLFPKASDGSWAKPRAINLPASAKFKDFAAIARRGNRVAVVSQKSKRLWLGEINETFSGFVKGTGTTYRFPKKCYGNVEGVSWLCDDRLVMVSDKKKKKQKKCCADKDQSIHIFRIPNG
;
A
#
# COMPACT_ATOMS: atom_id res chain seq x y z
N MET A 1 -16.41 -12.88 -17.57
CA MET A 1 -17.15 -12.42 -16.37
C MET A 1 -16.15 -11.93 -15.32
N SER A 2 -16.45 -10.88 -14.54
CA SER A 2 -15.51 -10.40 -13.51
C SER A 2 -15.55 -11.28 -12.26
N LYS A 3 -14.40 -11.87 -11.88
CA LYS A 3 -14.27 -12.66 -10.64
C LYS A 3 -14.53 -11.77 -9.43
N LYS A 4 -15.09 -12.32 -8.36
CA LYS A 4 -15.52 -11.57 -7.17
C LYS A 4 -14.77 -12.09 -5.95
N LEU A 5 -14.15 -11.20 -5.16
CA LEU A 5 -13.55 -11.59 -3.88
C LEU A 5 -14.62 -12.08 -2.90
N GLU A 6 -14.23 -12.94 -1.98
CA GLU A 6 -15.05 -13.40 -0.87
C GLU A 6 -14.63 -12.67 0.41
N LEU A 7 -15.58 -12.04 1.10
CA LEU A 7 -15.27 -11.46 2.41
C LEU A 7 -15.24 -12.57 3.46
N ILE A 8 -14.12 -12.68 4.17
CA ILE A 8 -13.96 -13.63 5.28
C ILE A 8 -14.28 -12.95 6.61
N ARG A 9 -13.65 -11.80 6.88
CA ARG A 9 -13.86 -11.02 8.10
C ARG A 9 -13.66 -9.54 7.82
N GLU A 10 -14.33 -8.70 8.60
CA GLU A 10 -14.23 -7.24 8.53
C GLU A 10 -14.43 -6.65 9.92
N LYS A 11 -13.69 -5.57 10.22
CA LYS A 11 -13.95 -4.79 11.44
C LYS A 11 -13.53 -3.34 11.25
N LYS A 12 -14.31 -2.43 11.84
CA LYS A 12 -13.92 -1.02 12.02
C LYS A 12 -12.69 -0.94 12.91
N LEU A 13 -11.67 -0.20 12.47
CA LEU A 13 -10.40 -0.06 13.19
C LEU A 13 -10.59 0.54 14.59
N HIS A 14 -11.56 1.45 14.76
CA HIS A 14 -11.85 2.06 16.07
C HIS A 14 -12.40 1.06 17.11
N LYS A 15 -12.85 -0.13 16.67
CA LYS A 15 -13.29 -1.22 17.56
C LYS A 15 -12.14 -2.16 17.94
N LEU A 16 -10.98 -2.02 17.32
CA LEU A 16 -9.80 -2.87 17.53
C LEU A 16 -8.70 -2.12 18.28
N LEU A 17 -8.45 -0.87 17.90
CA LEU A 17 -7.34 -0.08 18.41
C LEU A 17 -7.76 0.69 19.67
N PRO A 18 -6.90 0.75 20.71
CA PRO A 18 -7.21 1.45 21.95
C PRO A 18 -7.34 2.97 21.74
N ASN A 19 -8.15 3.63 22.58
CA ASN A 19 -8.29 5.10 22.63
C ASN A 19 -8.58 5.76 21.26
N SER A 20 -9.43 5.12 20.45
CA SER A 20 -9.67 5.49 19.05
C SER A 20 -11.12 5.83 18.71
N LYS A 21 -12.08 5.67 19.62
CA LYS A 21 -13.53 5.88 19.39
C LYS A 21 -13.89 7.26 18.81
N LYS A 22 -13.09 8.30 19.09
CA LYS A 22 -13.30 9.67 18.60
C LYS A 22 -12.30 10.07 17.49
N LYS A 23 -11.38 9.19 17.10
CA LYS A 23 -10.33 9.48 16.12
C LYS A 23 -10.80 9.13 14.71
N LYS A 24 -10.43 9.97 13.76
CA LYS A 24 -10.48 9.63 12.33
C LYS A 24 -9.29 8.72 12.07
N LEU A 25 -9.54 7.45 11.73
CA LEU A 25 -8.52 6.47 11.41
C LEU A 25 -8.52 6.29 9.89
N GLU A 26 -7.86 7.22 9.20
CA GLU A 26 -7.78 7.28 7.75
C GLU A 26 -6.65 6.33 7.31
N ALA A 27 -7.00 5.03 7.26
CA ALA A 27 -6.04 3.95 7.07
C ALA A 27 -5.68 3.82 5.59
N SER A 28 -4.40 4.01 5.29
CA SER A 28 -3.88 4.02 3.92
C SER A 28 -3.15 2.71 3.60
N GLY A 29 -2.15 2.31 4.40
CA GLY A 29 -1.36 1.10 4.16
C GLY A 29 -1.56 -0.04 5.17
N VAL A 30 -1.19 -1.27 4.77
CA VAL A 30 -1.19 -2.43 5.67
C VAL A 30 -0.09 -3.42 5.32
N TYR A 31 0.57 -4.00 6.33
CA TYR A 31 1.54 -5.07 6.18
C TYR A 31 1.21 -6.24 7.13
N VAL A 32 1.07 -7.45 6.60
CA VAL A 32 0.92 -8.67 7.41
C VAL A 32 2.30 -9.14 7.85
N ALA A 33 2.55 -9.14 9.16
CA ALA A 33 3.83 -9.57 9.73
C ALA A 33 3.89 -11.09 9.88
N ASP A 34 2.77 -11.70 10.29
CA ASP A 34 2.63 -13.13 10.50
C ASP A 34 1.15 -13.54 10.42
N GLU A 35 0.83 -14.81 10.66
CA GLU A 35 -0.54 -15.34 10.56
C GLU A 35 -1.54 -14.71 11.53
N SER A 36 -1.05 -14.02 12.57
CA SER A 36 -1.83 -13.44 13.66
C SER A 36 -1.78 -11.92 13.71
N THR A 37 -0.77 -11.28 13.11
CA THR A 37 -0.49 -9.85 13.29
C THR A 37 -0.34 -9.12 11.96
N CYS A 38 -0.96 -7.95 11.88
CA CYS A 38 -0.64 -6.96 10.85
C CYS A 38 -0.40 -5.56 11.44
N TYR A 39 0.30 -4.74 10.67
CA TYR A 39 0.56 -3.34 10.93
C TYR A 39 -0.22 -2.48 9.94
N VAL A 40 -0.88 -1.44 10.43
CA VAL A 40 -1.69 -0.51 9.63
C VAL A 40 -1.15 0.89 9.81
N VAL A 41 -0.90 1.60 8.71
CA VAL A 41 -0.50 3.02 8.73
C VAL A 41 -1.67 3.93 8.35
N PHE A 42 -1.55 5.21 8.66
CA PHE A 42 -2.60 6.20 8.47
C PHE A 42 -2.05 7.43 7.75
N ASP A 43 -2.80 7.97 6.79
CA ASP A 43 -2.43 9.17 6.00
C ASP A 43 -2.54 10.48 6.82
N ASN A 44 -3.23 10.43 7.95
CA ASN A 44 -3.59 11.62 8.72
C ASN A 44 -2.88 11.75 10.07
N PHE A 45 -2.07 10.78 10.49
CA PHE A 45 -1.18 10.91 11.65
C PHE A 45 -0.06 9.86 11.70
N ASN A 46 1.03 10.20 12.40
CA ASN A 46 2.26 9.39 12.48
C ASN A 46 2.19 8.30 13.56
N LYS A 47 1.38 7.27 13.31
CA LYS A 47 1.35 6.07 14.16
C LYS A 47 1.13 4.82 13.32
N VAL A 48 1.49 3.69 13.90
CA VAL A 48 1.19 2.36 13.37
C VAL A 48 0.20 1.65 14.28
N GLY A 49 -0.88 1.16 13.71
CA GLY A 49 -1.80 0.26 14.38
C GLY A 49 -1.29 -1.17 14.28
N ARG A 50 -0.88 -1.77 15.40
CA ARG A 50 -0.70 -3.23 15.48
C ARG A 50 -2.07 -3.87 15.72
N VAL A 51 -2.47 -4.80 14.86
CA VAL A 51 -3.80 -5.41 14.85
C VAL A 51 -3.71 -6.93 14.81
N ASP A 52 -4.45 -7.58 15.71
CA ASP A 52 -4.70 -9.02 15.73
C ASP A 52 -5.68 -9.43 14.61
N LEU A 53 -5.24 -10.33 13.73
CA LEU A 53 -5.97 -10.79 12.55
C LEU A 53 -7.20 -11.68 12.88
N LYS A 54 -7.44 -12.02 14.14
CA LYS A 54 -8.76 -12.51 14.58
C LYS A 54 -9.84 -11.43 14.50
N LEU A 55 -9.45 -10.15 14.35
CA LEU A 55 -10.31 -8.97 14.28
C LEU A 55 -11.28 -8.86 15.48
N LYS A 56 -10.77 -9.23 16.64
CA LYS A 56 -11.43 -9.08 17.95
C LYS A 56 -10.65 -8.07 18.80
N SER A 57 -11.29 -7.59 19.87
CA SER A 57 -10.55 -6.86 20.90
C SER A 57 -9.47 -7.78 21.48
N SER A 58 -8.23 -7.31 21.50
CA SER A 58 -7.06 -8.07 21.93
C SER A 58 -6.13 -7.12 22.68
N LYS A 59 -5.54 -7.58 23.79
CA LYS A 59 -4.54 -6.79 24.53
C LYS A 59 -3.28 -6.50 23.69
N SER A 60 -3.07 -7.30 22.63
CA SER A 60 -1.96 -7.14 21.70
C SER A 60 -2.20 -6.01 20.67
N ASN A 61 -3.43 -5.51 20.54
CA ASN A 61 -3.74 -4.37 19.68
C ASN A 61 -3.19 -3.09 20.33
N LYS A 62 -2.39 -2.32 19.60
CA LYS A 62 -1.81 -1.07 20.10
C LYS A 62 -1.62 -0.04 19.01
N LEU A 63 -1.55 1.23 19.40
CA LEU A 63 -1.10 2.33 18.55
C LEU A 63 0.33 2.67 18.93
N ILE A 64 1.26 2.47 18.01
CA ILE A 64 2.69 2.75 18.16
C ILE A 64 2.94 4.15 17.62
N HIS A 65 3.60 5.00 18.39
CA HIS A 65 3.94 6.36 17.96
C HIS A 65 5.24 6.34 17.17
N LEU A 66 5.25 7.02 16.03
CA LEU A 66 6.44 7.16 15.20
C LEU A 66 7.03 8.56 15.33
N LEU A 67 8.35 8.66 15.11
CA LEU A 67 9.00 9.95 14.90
C LEU A 67 8.35 10.66 13.70
N ASN A 68 8.08 11.96 13.87
CA ASN A 68 7.44 12.78 12.85
C ASN A 68 8.45 13.18 11.77
N VAL A 69 8.21 12.71 10.55
CA VAL A 69 9.01 13.01 9.34
C VAL A 69 8.14 13.55 8.19
N GLY A 70 6.87 13.84 8.49
CA GLY A 70 5.82 14.15 7.52
C GLY A 70 4.43 14.07 8.17
N THR A 71 3.38 14.27 7.38
CA THR A 71 2.00 14.02 7.87
C THR A 71 1.53 12.69 7.32
N GLY A 72 1.49 11.68 8.19
CA GLY A 72 0.99 10.34 7.87
C GLY A 72 1.85 9.59 6.88
N PHE A 73 1.41 8.38 6.56
CA PHE A 73 2.04 7.48 5.61
C PHE A 73 0.98 6.85 4.72
N GLU A 74 1.30 6.70 3.44
CA GLU A 74 0.41 6.06 2.47
C GLU A 74 0.53 4.54 2.50
N ASP A 75 1.74 4.03 2.65
CA ASP A 75 1.95 2.58 2.64
C ASP A 75 3.13 2.11 3.48
N ILE A 76 3.18 0.81 3.75
CA ILE A 76 4.15 0.13 4.61
C ILE A 76 4.58 -1.22 4.04
N THR A 77 5.88 -1.51 4.09
CA THR A 77 6.45 -2.83 3.85
C THR A 77 7.58 -3.12 4.85
N TYR A 78 8.06 -4.35 4.90
CA TYR A 78 9.10 -4.78 5.84
C TYR A 78 10.04 -5.78 5.20
N ASP A 79 11.33 -5.62 5.51
CA ASP A 79 12.37 -6.58 5.21
C ASP A 79 12.80 -7.31 6.49
N PRO A 80 12.53 -8.62 6.61
CA PRO A 80 12.91 -9.38 7.79
C PRO A 80 14.42 -9.63 7.87
N LEU A 81 15.18 -9.54 6.76
CA LEU A 81 16.62 -9.82 6.79
C LEU A 81 17.43 -8.67 7.41
N SER A 82 17.07 -7.43 7.11
CA SER A 82 17.72 -6.25 7.72
C SER A 82 17.00 -5.72 8.95
N ASP A 83 15.87 -6.34 9.33
CA ASP A 83 14.95 -5.83 10.34
C ASP A 83 14.58 -4.36 10.08
N ARG A 84 13.98 -4.11 8.90
CA ARG A 84 13.65 -2.75 8.45
C ARG A 84 12.23 -2.64 7.93
N PHE A 85 11.45 -1.75 8.55
CA PHE A 85 10.22 -1.23 7.97
C PHE A 85 10.51 -0.05 7.05
N TYR A 86 9.79 0.00 5.93
CA TYR A 86 9.80 1.13 5.01
C TYR A 86 8.39 1.69 4.93
N LEU A 87 8.22 2.94 5.35
CA LEU A 87 6.94 3.64 5.29
C LEU A 87 7.08 4.82 4.32
N ILE A 88 6.09 5.01 3.45
CA ILE A 88 6.16 6.05 2.41
C ILE A 88 5.21 7.21 2.72
N VAL A 89 5.69 8.43 2.55
CA VAL A 89 4.88 9.65 2.52
C VAL A 89 4.64 10.01 1.06
N GLU A 90 3.38 10.26 0.69
CA GLU A 90 2.93 10.42 -0.71
C GLU A 90 3.84 11.35 -1.51
N ALA A 91 3.89 12.61 -1.05
CA ALA A 91 4.81 13.62 -1.54
C ALA A 91 4.99 14.76 -0.53
N LEU A 92 6.22 15.23 -0.42
CA LEU A 92 6.62 16.41 0.34
C LEU A 92 7.23 17.44 -0.60
N GLU A 93 7.07 18.71 -0.27
CA GLU A 93 7.68 19.79 -1.05
C GLU A 93 9.21 19.68 -1.00
N ASP A 94 9.83 19.62 -2.17
CA ASP A 94 11.28 19.66 -2.32
C ASP A 94 11.69 21.14 -2.43
N LYS A 95 12.07 21.73 -1.29
CA LYS A 95 12.48 23.14 -1.23
C LYS A 95 13.80 23.42 -1.95
N SER A 96 14.63 22.41 -2.17
CA SER A 96 15.96 22.58 -2.77
C SER A 96 15.90 22.61 -4.29
N HIS A 97 14.98 21.86 -4.89
CA HIS A 97 14.86 21.77 -6.35
C HIS A 97 13.49 22.18 -6.91
N GLY A 98 12.54 22.53 -6.03
CA GLY A 98 11.15 22.82 -6.38
C GLY A 98 10.35 21.55 -6.68
N GLY A 99 9.02 21.65 -6.58
CA GLY A 99 8.12 20.53 -6.81
C GLY A 99 7.92 19.65 -5.57
N PHE A 100 7.49 18.40 -5.79
CA PHE A 100 7.20 17.46 -4.70
C PHE A 100 7.92 16.13 -4.92
N ARG A 101 8.40 15.48 -3.86
CA ARG A 101 9.01 14.15 -3.94
C ARG A 101 8.43 13.24 -2.88
N GLY A 102 8.29 11.96 -3.19
CA GLY A 102 7.97 10.95 -2.18
C GLY A 102 9.08 10.86 -1.16
N LEU A 103 8.76 10.52 0.08
CA LEU A 103 9.74 10.28 1.14
C LEU A 103 9.56 8.85 1.65
N VAL A 104 10.62 8.06 1.64
CA VAL A 104 10.65 6.80 2.38
C VAL A 104 11.31 7.02 3.73
N SER A 105 10.70 6.50 4.78
CA SER A 105 11.23 6.50 6.14
C SER A 105 11.49 5.06 6.56
N GLU A 106 12.71 4.83 7.07
CA GLU A 106 13.19 3.53 7.50
C GLU A 106 13.12 3.47 9.04
N TYR A 107 12.52 2.40 9.55
CA TYR A 107 12.44 2.09 10.97
C TYR A 107 12.92 0.66 11.22
N ASP A 108 13.38 0.33 12.43
CA ASP A 108 13.66 -1.07 12.80
C ASP A 108 12.39 -1.85 13.18
N GLY A 109 12.53 -3.13 13.55
CA GLY A 109 11.41 -4.00 13.93
C GLY A 109 10.57 -3.52 15.12
N ASP A 110 11.16 -2.67 15.97
CA ASP A 110 10.50 -2.03 17.11
C ASP A 110 9.92 -0.65 16.77
N PHE A 111 9.97 -0.26 15.49
CA PHE A 111 9.57 1.04 14.96
C PHE A 111 10.42 2.21 15.47
N MET A 112 11.68 1.98 15.83
CA MET A 112 12.63 3.05 16.10
C MET A 112 13.14 3.64 14.78
N PHE A 113 13.16 4.96 14.70
CA PHE A 113 13.56 5.67 13.48
C PHE A 113 15.03 5.43 13.14
N HIS A 114 15.31 5.14 11.87
CA HIS A 114 16.66 4.96 11.36
C HIS A 114 17.09 6.13 10.46
N ARG A 115 16.38 6.35 9.35
CA ARG A 115 16.64 7.46 8.41
C ARG A 115 15.43 7.72 7.53
N CYS A 116 15.51 8.78 6.73
CA CYS A 116 14.58 9.01 5.62
C CYS A 116 15.33 9.41 4.35
N SER A 117 14.71 9.22 3.20
CA SER A 117 15.27 9.59 1.90
C SER A 117 14.16 10.04 0.96
N GLN A 118 14.41 11.14 0.25
CA GLN A 118 13.53 11.57 -0.83
C GLN A 118 13.74 10.66 -2.05
N LEU A 119 12.65 10.36 -2.74
CA LEU A 119 12.63 9.49 -3.89
C LEU A 119 12.44 10.29 -5.18
N GLU A 120 13.10 9.86 -6.25
CA GLU A 120 12.83 10.31 -7.61
C GLU A 120 11.65 9.55 -8.24
N PRO A 121 10.93 10.09 -9.23
CA PRO A 121 11.02 11.43 -9.77
C PRO A 121 10.30 12.46 -8.88
N ALA A 122 10.47 13.74 -9.21
CA ALA A 122 9.61 14.79 -8.67
C ALA A 122 8.23 14.79 -9.34
N PHE A 123 7.22 15.23 -8.58
CA PHE A 123 5.83 15.37 -8.96
C PHE A 123 5.46 16.85 -9.04
N LYS A 124 4.51 17.17 -9.93
CA LYS A 124 3.99 18.54 -10.10
C LYS A 124 3.04 18.97 -8.97
N LYS A 125 2.43 18.01 -8.27
CA LYS A 125 1.41 18.25 -7.23
C LYS A 125 1.66 17.33 -6.05
N LYS A 126 1.34 17.82 -4.86
CA LYS A 126 1.46 17.07 -3.59
C LYS A 126 0.67 15.76 -3.58
N ASN A 127 -0.53 15.77 -4.16
CA ASN A 127 -1.48 14.65 -4.10
C ASN A 127 -1.46 13.78 -5.36
N LYS A 128 -0.26 13.57 -5.92
CA LYS A 128 -0.02 12.79 -7.14
C LYS A 128 1.24 11.94 -6.96
N GLY A 129 1.54 11.53 -5.73
CA GLY A 129 2.81 10.93 -5.37
C GLY A 129 2.79 9.40 -5.42
N PHE A 130 3.61 8.78 -4.57
CA PHE A 130 3.61 7.34 -4.40
C PHE A 130 2.53 6.92 -3.41
N GLU A 131 1.71 5.95 -3.80
CA GLU A 131 0.57 5.45 -2.99
C GLU A 131 0.86 4.09 -2.40
N GLY A 132 1.75 3.31 -3.03
CA GLY A 132 2.12 1.98 -2.56
C GLY A 132 3.62 1.79 -2.47
N VAL A 133 4.07 0.94 -1.54
CA VAL A 133 5.47 0.62 -1.33
C VAL A 133 5.69 -0.89 -1.19
N GLU A 134 6.74 -1.42 -1.82
CA GLU A 134 7.19 -2.79 -1.57
C GLU A 134 8.71 -2.90 -1.47
N HIS A 135 9.18 -3.85 -0.68
CA HIS A 135 10.60 -4.20 -0.58
C HIS A 135 10.87 -5.53 -1.28
N ILE A 136 11.96 -5.58 -2.04
CA ILE A 136 12.32 -6.76 -2.81
C ILE A 136 13.82 -7.02 -2.66
N ARG A 137 14.17 -8.23 -2.22
CA ARG A 137 15.52 -8.80 -2.37
C ARG A 137 15.53 -9.85 -3.46
N ARG A 138 16.59 -9.86 -4.26
CA ARG A 138 16.86 -10.91 -5.24
C ARG A 138 18.37 -11.14 -5.37
N GLY A 139 18.84 -12.29 -4.88
CA GLY A 139 20.27 -12.48 -4.67
C GLY A 139 20.78 -11.36 -3.78
N ASP A 140 21.87 -10.71 -4.20
CA ASP A 140 22.46 -9.58 -3.47
C ASP A 140 21.83 -8.23 -3.82
N ALA A 141 20.93 -8.19 -4.81
CA ALA A 141 20.26 -6.96 -5.21
C ALA A 141 19.05 -6.65 -4.30
N GLU A 142 18.94 -5.40 -3.87
CA GLU A 142 17.85 -4.90 -3.07
C GLU A 142 17.15 -3.74 -3.79
N TYR A 143 15.82 -3.74 -3.76
CA TYR A 143 14.99 -2.72 -4.37
C TYR A 143 13.89 -2.26 -3.42
N LEU A 144 13.70 -0.94 -3.36
CA LEU A 144 12.43 -0.35 -2.94
C LEU A 144 11.57 -0.16 -4.19
N VAL A 145 10.28 -0.43 -4.08
CA VAL A 145 9.33 -0.28 -5.18
C VAL A 145 8.28 0.74 -4.78
N GLY A 146 8.15 1.82 -5.56
CA GLY A 146 7.08 2.80 -5.42
C GLY A 146 6.00 2.63 -6.48
N LEU A 147 4.74 2.53 -6.09
CA LEU A 147 3.59 2.56 -6.99
C LEU A 147 3.10 4.01 -7.15
N TRP A 148 3.11 4.52 -8.37
CA TRP A 148 2.63 5.88 -8.66
C TRP A 148 1.10 5.90 -8.83
N GLU A 149 0.38 6.79 -8.11
CA GLU A 149 -1.07 7.00 -8.23
C GLU A 149 -1.52 7.32 -9.66
N ASP A 150 -0.78 8.22 -10.32
CA ASP A 150 -1.33 9.02 -11.40
C ASP A 150 -1.33 8.28 -12.74
N THR A 151 -2.51 8.28 -13.34
CA THR A 151 -2.80 7.68 -14.63
C THR A 151 -3.08 8.74 -15.70
N LEU A 152 -2.97 10.04 -15.39
CA LEU A 152 -3.39 11.13 -16.26
C LEU A 152 -2.35 11.53 -17.32
N GLY A 153 -1.24 10.79 -17.42
CA GLY A 153 -0.37 10.86 -18.58
C GLY A 153 0.53 12.09 -18.61
N GLN A 154 1.21 12.40 -17.49
CA GLN A 154 2.35 13.32 -17.52
C GLN A 154 3.39 12.88 -18.60
N ASP A 155 3.44 11.58 -18.92
CA ASP A 155 4.26 10.98 -19.99
C ASP A 155 3.43 10.25 -21.07
N GLY A 156 2.20 10.70 -21.36
CA GLY A 156 1.35 10.11 -22.43
C GLY A 156 0.73 8.72 -22.15
N ASN A 157 1.07 8.07 -21.03
CA ASN A 157 0.59 6.74 -20.66
C ASN A 157 -0.73 6.75 -19.87
N LYS A 158 -1.82 7.24 -20.48
CA LYS A 158 -3.11 7.36 -19.79
C LYS A 158 -3.68 6.01 -19.32
N GLY A 159 -4.01 5.90 -18.03
CA GLY A 159 -4.65 4.71 -17.44
C GLY A 159 -3.69 3.55 -17.10
N ARG A 160 -2.38 3.69 -17.32
CA ARG A 160 -1.39 2.63 -17.06
C ARG A 160 -0.57 3.02 -15.84
N GLY A 161 -0.70 2.26 -14.75
CA GLY A 161 0.08 2.49 -13.54
C GLY A 161 1.53 2.14 -13.78
N ARG A 162 2.40 2.62 -12.90
CA ARG A 162 3.84 2.48 -13.03
C ARG A 162 4.46 2.15 -11.68
N LEU A 163 5.37 1.20 -11.71
CA LEU A 163 6.24 0.85 -10.60
C LEU A 163 7.61 1.47 -10.83
N TYR A 164 8.15 2.13 -9.81
CA TYR A 164 9.52 2.64 -9.78
C TYR A 164 10.36 1.75 -8.89
N LEU A 165 11.38 1.11 -9.46
CA LEU A 165 12.27 0.20 -8.75
C LEU A 165 13.56 0.96 -8.46
N PHE A 166 13.76 1.31 -7.20
CA PHE A 166 14.91 2.01 -6.68
C PHE A 166 15.94 0.99 -6.19
N PRO A 167 17.06 0.78 -6.91
CA PRO A 167 18.12 -0.08 -6.39
C PRO A 167 18.75 0.54 -5.14
N LYS A 168 19.09 -0.32 -4.17
CA LYS A 168 19.90 0.08 -3.01
C LYS A 168 21.31 0.39 -3.47
N ALA A 169 21.80 1.58 -3.17
CA ALA A 169 23.18 1.99 -3.42
C ALA A 169 24.13 1.48 -2.32
N SER A 170 25.44 1.51 -2.60
CA SER A 170 26.48 1.05 -1.67
C SER A 170 26.58 1.87 -0.38
N ASP A 171 26.17 3.14 -0.43
CA ASP A 171 26.05 4.03 0.75
C ASP A 171 24.74 3.81 1.52
N GLY A 172 23.92 2.85 1.08
CA GLY A 172 22.61 2.55 1.61
C GLY A 172 21.49 3.49 1.17
N SER A 173 21.75 4.49 0.32
CA SER A 173 20.70 5.34 -0.25
C SER A 173 19.89 4.60 -1.34
N TRP A 174 18.79 5.21 -1.78
CA TRP A 174 17.98 4.70 -2.89
C TRP A 174 18.39 5.40 -4.18
N ALA A 175 19.06 4.67 -5.08
CA ALA A 175 19.54 5.21 -6.33
C ALA A 175 18.41 5.45 -7.35
N LYS A 176 18.76 6.13 -8.45
CA LYS A 176 17.82 6.47 -9.52
C LYS A 176 17.02 5.25 -9.98
N PRO A 177 15.67 5.35 -10.01
CA PRO A 177 14.84 4.20 -10.32
C PRO A 177 14.79 3.90 -11.81
N ARG A 178 14.48 2.64 -12.13
CA ARG A 178 13.90 2.27 -13.42
C ARG A 178 12.39 2.07 -13.28
N ALA A 179 11.65 2.37 -14.33
CA ALA A 179 10.21 2.24 -14.34
C ALA A 179 9.72 0.98 -15.06
N ILE A 180 8.67 0.37 -14.54
CA ILE A 180 7.93 -0.73 -15.17
C ILE A 180 6.47 -0.33 -15.25
N ASN A 181 5.88 -0.42 -16.44
CA ASN A 181 4.45 -0.19 -16.60
C ASN A 181 3.66 -1.42 -16.15
N LEU A 182 2.56 -1.19 -15.43
CA LEU A 182 1.56 -2.21 -15.18
C LEU A 182 0.93 -2.66 -16.52
N PRO A 183 0.58 -3.95 -16.65
CA PRO A 183 0.02 -4.48 -17.88
C PRO A 183 -1.39 -3.92 -18.15
N ALA A 184 -1.85 -4.02 -19.40
CA ALA A 184 -3.18 -3.51 -19.78
C ALA A 184 -4.35 -4.17 -19.02
N SER A 185 -4.16 -5.40 -18.51
CA SER A 185 -5.10 -6.08 -17.62
C SER A 185 -5.28 -5.39 -16.26
N ALA A 186 -4.34 -4.54 -15.86
CA ALA A 186 -4.36 -3.72 -14.65
C ALA A 186 -4.75 -2.26 -14.93
N LYS A 187 -5.54 -1.99 -15.98
CA LYS A 187 -5.96 -0.64 -16.35
C LYS A 187 -7.01 -0.10 -15.37
N PHE A 188 -6.59 0.80 -14.50
CA PHE A 188 -7.42 1.44 -13.48
C PHE A 188 -7.45 2.97 -13.63
N LYS A 189 -8.40 3.61 -12.94
CA LYS A 189 -8.53 5.08 -12.90
C LYS A 189 -7.50 5.75 -11.99
N ASP A 190 -7.02 5.01 -11.01
CA ASP A 190 -6.02 5.37 -10.00
C ASP A 190 -5.43 4.08 -9.42
N PHE A 191 -4.34 4.23 -8.69
CA PHE A 191 -3.64 3.15 -8.01
C PHE A 191 -3.48 3.55 -6.55
N ALA A 192 -3.72 2.63 -5.63
CA ALA A 192 -3.78 2.94 -4.19
C ALA A 192 -2.80 2.10 -3.36
N ALA A 193 -2.52 0.85 -3.76
CA ALA A 193 -1.48 0.06 -3.09
C ALA A 193 -1.03 -1.11 -3.97
N ILE A 194 0.14 -1.65 -3.61
CA ILE A 194 0.73 -2.85 -4.18
C ILE A 194 1.08 -3.82 -3.05
N ALA A 195 0.93 -5.12 -3.29
CA ALA A 195 1.50 -6.15 -2.42
C ALA A 195 2.10 -7.30 -3.20
N ARG A 196 3.21 -7.87 -2.71
CA ARG A 196 3.89 -8.99 -3.36
C ARG A 196 3.97 -10.22 -2.45
N ARG A 197 3.82 -11.41 -3.05
CA ARG A 197 4.14 -12.70 -2.44
C ARG A 197 4.78 -13.62 -3.49
N GLY A 198 6.08 -13.86 -3.35
CA GLY A 198 6.86 -14.49 -4.42
C GLY A 198 6.77 -13.66 -5.71
N ASN A 199 6.40 -14.28 -6.84
CA ASN A 199 6.21 -13.56 -8.10
C ASN A 199 4.79 -12.97 -8.24
N ARG A 200 3.86 -13.27 -7.32
CA ARG A 200 2.48 -12.78 -7.39
C ARG A 200 2.41 -11.35 -6.87
N VAL A 201 1.74 -10.50 -7.63
CA VAL A 201 1.54 -9.09 -7.34
C VAL A 201 0.05 -8.80 -7.26
N ALA A 202 -0.34 -8.11 -6.20
CA ALA A 202 -1.66 -7.54 -5.98
C ALA A 202 -1.58 -6.03 -6.17
N VAL A 203 -2.53 -5.43 -6.90
CA VAL A 203 -2.64 -3.98 -7.07
C VAL A 203 -4.08 -3.55 -6.83
N VAL A 204 -4.28 -2.58 -5.94
CA VAL A 204 -5.61 -2.05 -5.59
C VAL A 204 -5.84 -0.70 -6.25
N SER A 205 -7.09 -0.45 -6.65
CA SER A 205 -7.56 0.85 -7.10
C SER A 205 -8.80 1.30 -6.32
N GLN A 206 -8.68 2.47 -5.70
CA GLN A 206 -9.76 3.14 -4.97
C GLN A 206 -10.92 3.54 -5.89
N LYS A 207 -10.68 4.29 -6.98
CA LYS A 207 -11.74 4.78 -7.88
C LYS A 207 -12.34 3.67 -8.72
N SER A 208 -11.54 2.68 -9.12
CA SER A 208 -12.04 1.55 -9.91
C SER A 208 -12.77 0.52 -9.02
N LYS A 209 -12.46 0.50 -7.72
CA LYS A 209 -13.00 -0.46 -6.74
C LYS A 209 -12.69 -1.89 -7.18
N ARG A 210 -11.43 -2.12 -7.53
CA ARG A 210 -10.94 -3.38 -8.08
C ARG A 210 -9.59 -3.73 -7.46
N LEU A 211 -9.35 -5.02 -7.42
CA LEU A 211 -8.04 -5.62 -7.21
C LEU A 211 -7.61 -6.22 -8.54
N TRP A 212 -6.36 -6.03 -8.95
CA TRP A 212 -5.73 -6.83 -9.99
C TRP A 212 -4.71 -7.74 -9.35
N LEU A 213 -4.70 -9.01 -9.75
CA LEU A 213 -3.66 -9.97 -9.42
C LEU A 213 -2.92 -10.34 -10.69
N GLY A 214 -1.61 -10.45 -10.66
CA GLY A 214 -0.81 -10.98 -11.76
C GLY A 214 0.57 -11.38 -11.31
N GLU A 215 1.48 -11.60 -12.26
CA GLU A 215 2.82 -12.11 -11.97
C GLU A 215 3.89 -11.21 -12.56
N ILE A 216 4.87 -10.84 -11.72
CA ILE A 216 6.09 -10.18 -12.16
C ILE A 216 7.06 -11.25 -12.68
N ASN A 217 7.77 -10.97 -13.76
CA ASN A 217 8.75 -11.90 -14.28
C ASN A 217 9.95 -12.00 -13.33
N GLU A 218 10.70 -13.10 -13.41
CA GLU A 218 11.82 -13.34 -12.51
C GLU A 218 12.85 -12.21 -12.61
N THR A 219 13.15 -11.71 -13.82
CA THR A 219 14.06 -10.57 -14.06
C THR A 219 13.64 -9.25 -13.41
N PHE A 220 12.44 -9.16 -12.83
CA PHE A 220 11.80 -7.91 -12.40
C PHE A 220 11.82 -6.86 -13.51
N SER A 221 11.85 -7.23 -14.78
CA SER A 221 11.90 -6.31 -15.92
C SER A 221 10.51 -5.94 -16.43
N GLY A 222 9.50 -6.69 -16.02
CA GLY A 222 8.13 -6.55 -16.47
C GLY A 222 7.23 -7.64 -15.88
N PHE A 223 5.99 -7.67 -16.34
CA PHE A 223 5.00 -8.67 -15.95
C PHE A 223 4.98 -9.83 -16.95
N VAL A 224 4.64 -11.03 -16.47
CA VAL A 224 4.47 -12.20 -17.32
C VAL A 224 3.30 -11.96 -18.27
N LYS A 225 3.54 -12.04 -19.59
CA LYS A 225 2.54 -11.75 -20.62
C LYS A 225 1.34 -12.69 -20.51
N GLY A 226 0.14 -12.17 -20.76
CA GLY A 226 -1.10 -12.96 -20.71
C GLY A 226 -1.57 -13.33 -19.30
N THR A 227 -0.79 -13.01 -18.26
CA THR A 227 -1.20 -13.25 -16.87
C THR A 227 -2.05 -12.12 -16.31
N GLY A 228 -2.85 -12.49 -15.32
CA GLY A 228 -3.48 -11.59 -14.41
C GLY A 228 -4.99 -11.51 -14.54
N THR A 229 -5.64 -11.27 -13.40
CA THR A 229 -7.09 -11.29 -13.26
C THR A 229 -7.53 -10.11 -12.41
N THR A 230 -8.55 -9.40 -12.88
CA THR A 230 -9.20 -8.34 -12.12
C THR A 230 -10.37 -8.91 -11.32
N TYR A 231 -10.36 -8.64 -10.03
CA TYR A 231 -11.42 -8.98 -9.09
C TYR A 231 -12.21 -7.76 -8.66
N ARG A 232 -13.52 -7.94 -8.48
CA ARG A 232 -14.39 -6.96 -7.83
C ARG A 232 -14.59 -7.30 -6.36
N PHE A 233 -14.77 -6.28 -5.54
CA PHE A 233 -15.19 -6.44 -4.15
C PHE A 233 -16.62 -7.02 -4.05
N PRO A 234 -16.98 -7.71 -2.95
CA PRO A 234 -18.26 -8.42 -2.83
C PRO A 234 -19.51 -7.53 -2.96
N LYS A 235 -19.40 -6.26 -2.58
CA LYS A 235 -20.50 -5.26 -2.60
C LYS A 235 -20.07 -3.98 -3.30
N LYS A 236 -21.01 -3.26 -3.92
CA LYS A 236 -20.76 -1.94 -4.54
C LYS A 236 -20.36 -0.84 -3.53
N CYS A 237 -20.51 -1.12 -2.23
CA CYS A 237 -20.27 -0.20 -1.12
C CYS A 237 -18.84 -0.20 -0.58
N TYR A 238 -17.95 -1.07 -1.07
CA TYR A 238 -16.52 -0.88 -0.84
C TYR A 238 -16.07 0.37 -1.62
N GLY A 239 -15.80 1.44 -0.88
CA GLY A 239 -15.17 2.66 -1.37
C GLY A 239 -13.91 2.89 -0.55
N ASN A 240 -12.91 3.52 -1.17
CA ASN A 240 -11.65 3.86 -0.52
C ASN A 240 -10.94 2.67 0.09
N VAL A 241 -10.95 1.51 -0.58
CA VAL A 241 -9.97 0.47 -0.26
C VAL A 241 -8.63 0.98 -0.80
N GLU A 242 -7.64 1.10 0.07
CA GLU A 242 -6.35 1.71 -0.22
C GLU A 242 -5.25 0.66 -0.08
N GLY A 243 -4.92 0.23 1.14
CA GLY A 243 -3.86 -0.75 1.40
C GLY A 243 -4.22 -2.21 1.16
N VAL A 244 -3.21 -3.01 0.81
CA VAL A 244 -3.29 -4.46 0.61
C VAL A 244 -2.04 -5.15 1.12
N SER A 245 -2.17 -6.35 1.68
CA SER A 245 -1.06 -7.25 2.00
C SER A 245 -1.48 -8.71 1.95
N TRP A 246 -0.53 -9.61 1.67
CA TRP A 246 -0.79 -11.04 1.58
C TRP A 246 -0.80 -11.68 2.97
N LEU A 247 -1.87 -12.40 3.30
CA LEU A 247 -1.93 -13.26 4.48
C LEU A 247 -1.40 -14.66 4.17
N CYS A 248 -1.90 -15.24 3.08
CA CYS A 248 -1.44 -16.51 2.53
C CYS A 248 -1.79 -16.57 1.04
N ASP A 249 -1.61 -17.72 0.38
CA ASP A 249 -1.72 -17.83 -1.07
C ASP A 249 -3.10 -17.45 -1.64
N ASP A 250 -4.16 -17.65 -0.86
CA ASP A 250 -5.54 -17.36 -1.26
C ASP A 250 -6.18 -16.21 -0.47
N ARG A 251 -5.48 -15.58 0.48
CA ARG A 251 -6.05 -14.54 1.35
C ARG A 251 -5.22 -13.26 1.39
N LEU A 252 -5.94 -12.15 1.37
CA LEU A 252 -5.41 -10.79 1.43
C LEU A 252 -6.02 -10.07 2.62
N VAL A 253 -5.20 -9.30 3.32
CA VAL A 253 -5.64 -8.25 4.24
C VAL A 253 -5.69 -6.96 3.46
N MET A 254 -6.74 -6.18 3.65
CA MET A 254 -6.87 -4.85 3.06
C MET A 254 -7.39 -3.87 4.09
N VAL A 255 -7.10 -2.60 3.89
CA VAL A 255 -7.66 -1.51 4.69
C VAL A 255 -8.42 -0.55 3.80
N SER A 256 -9.30 0.23 4.42
CA SER A 256 -10.01 1.28 3.72
C SER A 256 -10.00 2.57 4.52
N ASP A 257 -9.72 3.65 3.83
CA ASP A 257 -9.84 5.01 4.33
C ASP A 257 -11.31 5.41 4.51
N LYS A 258 -11.50 6.50 5.23
CA LYS A 258 -12.73 7.21 5.46
C LYS A 258 -13.44 7.60 4.18
N LYS A 259 -14.76 7.48 4.22
CA LYS A 259 -15.62 7.91 3.13
C LYS A 259 -15.45 9.42 2.82
N LYS A 260 -15.25 9.75 1.54
CA LYS A 260 -15.29 11.12 1.01
C LYS A 260 -16.74 11.65 0.94
N LYS A 261 -16.95 12.94 1.22
CA LYS A 261 -18.29 13.57 1.32
C LYS A 261 -19.23 13.25 0.14
N LYS A 262 -18.69 13.29 -1.09
CA LYS A 262 -19.43 13.07 -2.35
C LYS A 262 -19.76 11.59 -2.65
N GLN A 263 -19.25 10.64 -1.88
CA GLN A 263 -19.51 9.21 -2.12
C GLN A 263 -20.87 8.76 -1.60
N LYS A 264 -21.37 7.63 -2.13
CA LYS A 264 -22.63 7.01 -1.69
C LYS A 264 -22.62 6.74 -0.19
N LYS A 265 -23.75 6.95 0.48
CA LYS A 265 -23.90 6.76 1.95
C LYS A 265 -23.38 5.40 2.43
N CYS A 266 -23.70 4.31 1.71
CA CYS A 266 -23.25 2.97 2.09
C CYS A 266 -21.72 2.75 2.09
N CYS A 267 -20.91 3.66 1.53
CA CYS A 267 -19.45 3.55 1.67
C CYS A 267 -19.02 3.74 3.13
N ALA A 268 -19.80 4.46 3.94
CA ALA A 268 -19.55 4.63 5.37
C ALA A 268 -19.67 3.29 6.13
N ASP A 269 -20.37 2.30 5.60
CA ASP A 269 -20.46 0.98 6.22
C ASP A 269 -19.10 0.28 6.22
N LYS A 270 -18.26 0.60 5.23
CA LYS A 270 -17.00 -0.09 4.92
C LYS A 270 -15.75 0.73 5.19
N ASP A 271 -15.87 2.05 5.34
CA ASP A 271 -14.73 2.94 5.59
C ASP A 271 -13.98 2.65 6.90
N GLN A 272 -12.76 3.18 7.06
CA GLN A 272 -11.95 3.09 8.30
C GLN A 272 -11.95 1.68 8.92
N SER A 273 -11.76 0.68 8.07
CA SER A 273 -11.91 -0.74 8.41
C SER A 273 -10.73 -1.54 7.89
N ILE A 274 -10.51 -2.67 8.53
CA ILE A 274 -9.65 -3.75 8.06
C ILE A 274 -10.52 -4.92 7.59
N HIS A 275 -10.10 -5.54 6.51
CA HIS A 275 -10.82 -6.56 5.76
C HIS A 275 -9.91 -7.74 5.48
N ILE A 276 -10.43 -8.96 5.62
CA ILE A 276 -9.77 -10.17 5.14
C ILE A 276 -10.62 -10.72 4.01
N PHE A 277 -10.04 -10.76 2.81
CA PHE A 277 -10.67 -11.32 1.62
C PHE A 277 -10.00 -12.63 1.23
N ARG A 278 -10.80 -13.56 0.71
CA ARG A 278 -10.31 -14.72 -0.04
C ARG A 278 -10.44 -14.45 -1.53
N ILE A 279 -9.41 -14.85 -2.25
CA ILE A 279 -9.37 -14.97 -3.71
C ILE A 279 -10.06 -16.30 -4.01
N PRO A 280 -11.25 -16.32 -4.66
CA PRO A 280 -11.89 -17.57 -4.98
C PRO A 280 -10.99 -18.39 -5.91
N ASN A 281 -10.88 -19.68 -5.63
CA ASN A 281 -10.28 -20.63 -6.56
C ASN A 281 -11.04 -20.55 -7.88
N GLY A 282 -10.28 -20.53 -8.98
CA GLY A 282 -10.85 -20.59 -10.34
C GLY A 282 -11.53 -21.92 -10.57
#